data_AF-A0A101X8V5-F1
#
_entry.id   AF-A0A101X8V5-F1
#
_cell.length_a   1.000
_cell.length_b   1.000
_cell.length_c   1.000
_cell.angle_alpha   90.00
_cell.angle_beta   90.00
_cell.angle_gamma   90.00
#
_symmetry.space_group_name_H-M   'P 1'
#
loop_
_entity.id
_entity.type
_entity.pdbx_description
1 polymer ?
#
loop_
_entity_poly.entity_id
_entity_poly.type
_entity_poly.pdbx_seq_one_letter_code
_entity_poly.pdbx_strand_id
1 'polypeptide(L)'
;MHPKWYERHVRHLNDAISAFEEGDHRSACYNAYVSVEALAKGILGYDPYGHFQVIKRLPALVKEIAGVEPPEDVSKCVVCLESQAFGENGERCIKCAELISNYLYVFLKARQRQIWKPY
;
A
#
# COMPACT_ATOMS: atom_id res chain seq x y z
N MET A 1 14.00 1.50 -2.81
CA MET A 1 12.83 0.83 -3.40
C MET A 1 13.08 0.64 -4.88
N HIS A 2 12.74 -0.53 -5.44
CA HIS A 2 12.83 -0.77 -6.88
C HIS A 2 11.76 0.06 -7.65
N PRO A 3 12.09 0.73 -8.76
CA PRO A 3 11.16 1.63 -9.48
C PRO A 3 9.83 0.99 -9.85
N LYS A 4 9.83 -0.29 -10.24
CA LYS A 4 8.60 -1.03 -10.58
C LYS A 4 7.57 -1.12 -9.47
N TRP A 5 7.98 -1.19 -8.20
CA TRP A 5 7.02 -1.19 -7.09
C TRP A 5 6.34 0.17 -6.94
N TYR A 6 7.10 1.25 -7.11
CA TYR A 6 6.56 2.61 -7.07
C TYR A 6 5.63 2.87 -8.26
N GLU A 7 6.03 2.48 -9.47
CA GLU A 7 5.19 2.53 -10.68
C GLU A 7 3.88 1.78 -10.47
N ARG A 8 3.94 0.53 -9.96
CA ARG A 8 2.75 -0.28 -9.68
C ARG A 8 1.84 0.38 -8.64
N HIS A 9 2.41 0.92 -7.55
CA HIS A 9 1.67 1.65 -6.53
C HIS A 9 0.90 2.84 -7.13
N VAL A 10 1.59 3.71 -7.87
CA VAL A 10 0.99 4.91 -8.48
C VAL A 10 -0.08 4.55 -9.51
N ARG A 11 0.23 3.59 -10.40
CA ARG A 11 -0.72 3.14 -11.42
C ARG A 11 -2.02 2.63 -10.79
N HIS A 12 -1.92 1.71 -9.83
CA HIS A 12 -3.13 1.17 -9.19
C HIS A 12 -3.87 2.19 -8.32
N LEU A 13 -3.19 3.19 -7.76
CA LEU A 13 -3.91 4.26 -7.06
C LEU A 13 -4.75 5.08 -8.05
N ASN A 14 -4.19 5.43 -9.21
CA ASN A 14 -4.92 6.13 -10.26
C ASN A 14 -6.07 5.27 -10.82
N ASP A 15 -5.81 3.98 -11.10
CA ASP A 15 -6.84 3.05 -11.57
C ASP A 15 -7.98 2.92 -10.55
N ALA A 16 -7.68 2.97 -9.24
CA ALA A 16 -8.69 2.94 -8.20
C ALA A 16 -9.61 4.16 -8.24
N ILE A 17 -9.02 5.35 -8.44
CA ILE A 17 -9.76 6.62 -8.54
C ILE A 17 -10.64 6.60 -9.80
N SER A 18 -10.08 6.26 -10.96
CA SER A 18 -10.84 6.20 -12.21
C SER A 18 -11.99 5.18 -12.14
N ALA A 19 -11.75 3.99 -11.57
CA ALA A 19 -12.81 3.00 -11.38
C ALA A 19 -13.94 3.51 -10.47
N PHE A 20 -13.61 4.27 -9.41
CA PHE A 20 -14.61 4.88 -8.55
C PHE A 20 -15.43 5.96 -9.28
N GLU A 21 -14.78 6.79 -10.10
CA GLU A 21 -15.45 7.80 -10.93
C GLU A 21 -16.40 7.17 -11.97
N GLU A 22 -16.06 5.99 -12.48
CA GLU A 22 -16.88 5.19 -13.39
C GLU A 22 -18.00 4.40 -12.68
N GLY A 23 -18.04 4.42 -11.35
CA GLY A 23 -19.02 3.68 -10.54
C GLY A 23 -18.67 2.21 -10.29
N ASP A 24 -17.50 1.74 -10.72
CA ASP A 24 -16.99 0.41 -10.40
C ASP A 24 -16.28 0.41 -9.04
N HIS A 25 -17.09 0.41 -7.98
CA HIS A 25 -16.59 0.38 -6.61
C HIS A 25 -15.74 -0.86 -6.28
N ARG A 26 -16.02 -1.99 -6.94
CA ARG A 26 -15.29 -3.24 -6.69
C ARG A 26 -13.89 -3.16 -7.26
N SER A 27 -13.75 -2.67 -8.49
CA SER A 27 -12.45 -2.39 -9.10
C SER A 27 -11.69 -1.31 -8.33
N ALA A 28 -12.39 -0.27 -7.84
CA ALA A 28 -11.78 0.76 -7.00
C ALA A 28 -11.14 0.14 -5.73
N CYS A 29 -11.86 -0.72 -5.01
CA CYS A 29 -11.35 -1.38 -3.82
C CYS A 29 -10.19 -2.34 -4.11
N TYR A 30 -10.27 -3.12 -5.18
CA TYR A 30 -9.19 -4.01 -5.60
C TYR A 30 -7.91 -3.23 -5.90
N ASN A 31 -8.01 -2.18 -6.72
CA ASN A 31 -6.87 -1.37 -7.11
C ASN A 31 -6.28 -0.60 -5.91
N ALA A 32 -7.12 -0.11 -5.01
CA ALA A 32 -6.67 0.51 -3.75
C ALA A 32 -5.84 -0.47 -2.90
N TYR A 33 -6.28 -1.73 -2.76
CA TYR A 33 -5.52 -2.77 -2.07
C TYR A 33 -4.17 -3.05 -2.74
N VAL A 34 -4.16 -3.31 -4.06
CA VAL A 34 -2.93 -3.64 -4.80
C VAL A 34 -1.94 -2.49 -4.76
N SER A 35 -2.42 -1.25 -4.79
CA SER A 35 -1.59 -0.06 -4.67
C SER A 35 -0.80 -0.05 -3.35
N VAL A 36 -1.48 -0.27 -2.21
CA VAL A 36 -0.83 -0.28 -0.89
C VAL A 36 0.09 -1.49 -0.72
N GLU A 37 -0.33 -2.65 -1.20
CA GLU A 37 0.48 -3.87 -1.15
C GLU A 37 1.81 -3.69 -1.91
N ALA A 38 1.74 -3.09 -3.10
CA ALA A 38 2.90 -2.79 -3.94
C ALA A 38 3.87 -1.82 -3.24
N LEU A 39 3.35 -0.77 -2.60
CA LEU A 39 4.16 0.17 -1.83
C LEU A 39 4.86 -0.54 -0.66
N ALA A 40 4.13 -1.36 0.09
CA ALA A 40 4.67 -2.06 1.25
C ALA A 40 5.77 -3.06 0.84
N LYS A 41 5.52 -3.89 -0.17
CA LYS A 41 6.52 -4.82 -0.74
C LYS A 41 7.75 -4.08 -1.26
N GLY A 42 7.54 -2.94 -1.92
CA GLY A 42 8.63 -2.07 -2.39
C GLY A 42 9.47 -1.48 -1.28
N ILE A 43 8.87 -1.07 -0.17
CA ILE A 43 9.58 -0.57 1.01
C ILE A 43 10.39 -1.70 1.64
N LEU A 44 9.82 -2.89 1.79
CA LEU A 44 10.49 -4.04 2.39
C LEU A 44 11.58 -4.66 1.50
N GLY A 45 11.65 -4.29 0.23
CA GLY A 45 12.72 -4.71 -0.68
C GLY A 45 12.46 -6.05 -1.37
N TYR A 46 11.20 -6.44 -1.53
CA TYR A 46 10.82 -7.62 -2.31
C TYR A 46 11.25 -7.41 -3.78
N ASP A 47 11.67 -8.48 -4.44
CA ASP A 47 11.88 -8.48 -5.89
C ASP A 47 10.52 -8.32 -6.62
N PRO A 48 10.35 -7.32 -7.51
CA PRO A 48 9.11 -7.17 -8.30
C PRO A 48 8.87 -8.29 -9.33
N TYR A 49 9.90 -9.07 -9.67
CA TYR A 49 9.85 -10.17 -10.62
C TYR A 49 9.97 -11.56 -9.96
N GLY A 50 10.18 -11.61 -8.64
CA GLY A 50 10.43 -12.83 -7.87
C GLY A 50 9.64 -12.89 -6.56
N HIS A 51 9.68 -14.04 -5.87
CA HIS A 51 9.02 -14.34 -4.59
C HIS A 51 7.50 -14.61 -4.63
N PHE A 52 7.05 -15.48 -5.54
CA PHE A 52 5.66 -15.98 -5.56
C PHE A 52 5.27 -16.81 -4.32
N GLN A 53 6.22 -17.23 -3.47
CA GLN A 53 5.96 -18.10 -2.31
C GLN A 53 5.79 -17.36 -0.97
N VAL A 54 6.03 -16.04 -0.92
CA VAL A 54 5.88 -15.25 0.33
C VAL A 54 4.60 -14.43 0.27
N ILE A 55 3.49 -15.04 0.72
CA ILE A 55 2.20 -14.38 0.85
C ILE A 55 2.09 -13.82 2.27
N LYS A 56 2.44 -12.55 2.46
CA LYS A 56 2.15 -11.80 3.69
C LYS A 56 0.90 -10.95 3.51
N ARG A 57 0.02 -10.98 4.52
CA ARG A 57 -1.18 -10.11 4.58
C ARG A 57 -0.76 -8.67 4.85
N LEU A 58 -1.54 -7.71 4.38
CA LEU A 58 -1.29 -6.28 4.50
C LEU A 58 -1.06 -5.81 5.95
N PRO A 59 -1.80 -6.28 6.99
CA PRO A 59 -1.49 -5.95 8.39
C PRO A 59 -0.06 -6.31 8.79
N ALA A 60 0.41 -7.49 8.37
CA ALA A 60 1.76 -7.96 8.69
C ALA A 60 2.82 -7.13 7.96
N LEU A 61 2.59 -6.81 6.68
CA LEU A 61 3.49 -5.97 5.89
C LEU A 61 3.66 -4.57 6.50
N VAL A 62 2.55 -3.92 6.88
CA VAL A 62 2.57 -2.57 7.45
C VAL A 62 3.25 -2.55 8.82
N LYS A 63 2.96 -3.54 9.68
CA LYS A 63 3.61 -3.69 10.99
C LYS A 63 5.11 -3.93 10.87
N GLU A 64 5.54 -4.76 9.92
CA GLU A 64 6.96 -5.04 9.68
C GLU A 64 7.73 -3.78 9.24
N ILE A 65 7.12 -2.93 8.40
CA ILE A 65 7.71 -1.65 8.00
C ILE A 65 7.81 -0.70 9.20
N ALA A 66 6.76 -0.63 10.01
CA ALA A 66 6.69 0.25 11.16
C ALA A 66 7.64 -0.17 12.29
N GLY A 67 7.91 -1.47 12.43
CA GLY A 67 8.65 -2.07 13.55
C GLY A 67 7.85 -2.09 14.87
N VAL A 68 6.64 -1.52 14.88
CA VAL A 68 5.72 -1.40 16.01
C VAL A 68 4.27 -1.48 15.50
N GLU A 69 3.30 -1.53 16.40
CA GLU A 69 1.90 -1.45 16.02
C GLU A 69 1.61 -0.07 15.37
N PRO A 70 0.98 -0.04 14.17
CA PRO A 70 0.59 1.21 13.55
C PRO A 70 -0.47 1.97 14.36
N PRO A 71 -0.60 3.30 14.19
CA PRO A 71 -1.69 4.08 14.74
C PRO A 71 -3.07 3.45 14.48
N GLU A 72 -4.03 3.65 15.38
CA GLU A 72 -5.32 2.94 15.37
C GLU A 72 -6.10 3.13 14.05
N ASP A 73 -6.07 4.34 13.50
CA ASP A 73 -6.67 4.69 12.21
C ASP A 73 -6.02 3.93 11.04
N VAL A 74 -4.68 3.87 11.01
CA VAL A 74 -3.92 3.07 10.05
C VAL A 74 -4.28 1.60 10.19
N SER A 75 -4.25 1.06 11.40
CA SER A 75 -4.56 -0.35 11.69
C SER A 75 -5.98 -0.72 11.25
N LYS A 76 -6.98 0.13 11.55
CA LYS A 76 -8.36 -0.03 11.07
C LYS A 76 -8.44 -0.01 9.55
N CYS A 77 -7.73 0.91 8.90
CA CYS A 77 -7.73 1.01 7.44
C CYS A 77 -7.05 -0.18 6.77
N VAL A 78 -5.97 -0.70 7.35
CA VAL A 78 -5.28 -1.88 6.82
C VAL A 78 -6.17 -3.12 6.87
N VAL A 79 -6.86 -3.34 8.00
CA VAL A 79 -7.85 -4.43 8.14
C VAL A 79 -9.03 -4.22 7.19
N CYS A 80 -9.50 -2.98 7.05
CA CYS A 80 -10.56 -2.63 6.11
C CYS A 80 -10.17 -3.00 4.68
N LEU A 81 -8.98 -2.57 4.22
CA LEU A 81 -8.54 -2.78 2.85
C LEU A 81 -8.28 -4.26 2.55
N GLU A 82 -7.75 -5.03 3.50
CA GLU A 82 -7.56 -6.48 3.37
C GLU A 82 -8.90 -7.24 3.28
N SER A 83 -9.89 -6.85 4.09
CA SER A 83 -11.20 -7.52 4.11
C SER A 83 -12.12 -7.08 2.96
N GLN A 84 -11.93 -5.86 2.47
CA GLN A 84 -12.77 -5.23 1.44
C GLN A 84 -12.08 -5.18 0.08
N ALA A 85 -11.07 -6.00 -0.20
CA ALA A 85 -10.40 -6.02 -1.52
C ALA A 85 -11.38 -6.27 -2.70
N PHE A 86 -12.60 -6.74 -2.41
CA PHE A 86 -13.73 -6.84 -3.35
C PHE A 86 -15.02 -6.23 -2.79
N GLY A 87 -14.91 -5.27 -1.87
CA GLY A 87 -16.04 -4.57 -1.27
C GLY A 87 -16.72 -3.59 -2.23
N GLU A 88 -17.86 -3.07 -1.82
CA GLU A 88 -18.69 -2.15 -2.64
C GLU A 88 -18.56 -0.68 -2.20
N ASN A 89 -17.73 -0.38 -1.20
CA ASN A 89 -17.51 0.98 -0.74
C ASN A 89 -16.15 1.53 -1.24
N GLY A 90 -16.12 1.86 -2.54
CA GLY A 90 -14.92 2.36 -3.22
C GLY A 90 -14.31 3.61 -2.57
N GLU A 91 -15.14 4.57 -2.14
CA GLU A 91 -14.69 5.79 -1.48
C GLU A 91 -13.88 5.48 -0.20
N ARG A 92 -14.41 4.57 0.64
CA ARG A 92 -13.72 4.14 1.87
C ARG A 92 -12.41 3.42 1.56
N CYS A 93 -12.38 2.58 0.52
CA CYS A 93 -11.17 1.88 0.11
C CYS A 93 -10.07 2.86 -0.33
N ILE A 94 -10.41 3.86 -1.16
CA ILE A 94 -9.47 4.90 -1.61
C ILE A 94 -8.93 5.70 -0.42
N LYS A 95 -9.82 6.22 0.45
CA LYS A 95 -9.40 6.98 1.64
C LYS A 95 -8.46 6.18 2.54
N CYS A 96 -8.75 4.90 2.74
CA CYS A 96 -7.86 4.03 3.50
C CYS A 96 -6.52 3.80 2.79
N ALA A 97 -6.51 3.62 1.47
CA ALA A 97 -5.28 3.47 0.72
C ALA A 97 -4.40 4.72 0.80
N GLU A 98 -4.98 5.92 0.70
CA GLU A 98 -4.27 7.19 0.87
C GLU A 98 -3.66 7.33 2.27
N LEU A 99 -4.47 7.07 3.32
CA LEU A 99 -4.03 7.15 4.70
C LEU A 99 -2.85 6.21 4.98
N ILE A 100 -2.95 4.95 4.55
CA ILE A 100 -1.87 3.97 4.71
C ILE A 100 -0.65 4.39 3.89
N SER A 101 -0.83 4.84 2.65
CA SER A 101 0.28 5.27 1.79
C SER A 101 1.05 6.44 2.40
N ASN A 102 0.33 7.45 2.91
CA ASN A 102 0.93 8.58 3.60
C ASN A 102 1.74 8.15 4.84
N TYR A 103 1.21 7.21 5.62
CA TYR A 103 1.94 6.61 6.74
C TYR A 103 3.22 5.90 6.27
N LEU A 104 3.12 5.06 5.25
CA LEU A 104 4.26 4.30 4.69
C LEU A 104 5.32 5.22 4.07
N TYR A 105 4.94 6.35 3.48
CA TYR A 105 5.87 7.32 2.91
C TYR A 105 6.82 7.94 3.93
N VAL A 106 6.44 8.02 5.20
CA VAL A 106 7.33 8.48 6.28
C VAL A 106 8.55 7.56 6.38
N PHE A 107 8.34 6.25 6.34
CA PHE A 107 9.40 5.24 6.43
C PHE A 107 10.26 5.20 5.16
N LEU A 108 9.64 5.35 3.98
CA LEU A 108 10.37 5.42 2.73
C LEU A 108 11.34 6.62 2.72
N LYS A 109 10.86 7.80 3.12
CA LYS A 109 11.68 9.01 3.20
C LYS A 109 12.81 8.85 4.23
N ALA A 110 12.53 8.25 5.39
CA ALA A 110 13.54 7.97 6.41
C ALA A 110 14.65 7.02 5.89
N ARG A 111 14.28 5.94 5.18
CA ARG A 111 15.22 5.01 4.54
C ARG A 111 16.09 5.68 3.49
N GLN A 112 15.51 6.53 2.63
CA GLN A 112 16.27 7.27 1.62
C GLN A 112 17.32 8.19 2.25
N ARG A 113 17.00 8.84 3.38
CA ARG A 113 17.95 9.69 4.12
C ARG A 113 19.08 8.90 4.77
N GLN A 114 18.82 7.67 5.23
CA GLN A 114 19.87 6.80 5.79
C GLN A 114 20.86 6.32 4.73
N ILE A 115 20.42 6.13 3.49
CA ILE A 115 21.28 5.76 2.36
C ILE A 115 22.17 6.94 1.94
N TRP A 116 21.71 8.18 2.11
CA TRP A 116 22.40 9.42 1.75
C TRP A 116 23.07 10.12 2.95
N LYS A 117 23.84 9.38 3.77
CA LYS A 117 24.81 10.02 4.68
C LYS A 117 26.17 10.08 3.98
N PRO A 118 26.61 11.24 3.47
CA PRO A 118 28.01 11.40 3.09
C PRO A 118 28.84 11.30 4.37
N TYR A 119 29.85 10.45 4.35
CA TYR A 119 30.86 10.39 5.40
C TYR A 119 31.57 11.73 5.55
#